data_AF-A0A364MV73-F1
#
_entry.id   AF-A0A364MV73-F1
#
_cell.length_a   1.000
_cell.length_b   1.000
_cell.length_c   1.000
_cell.angle_alpha   90.00
_cell.angle_beta   90.00
_cell.angle_gamma   90.00
#
_symmetry.space_group_name_H-M   'P 1'
#
loop_
_entity.id
_entity.type
_entity.pdbx_description
1 polymer ?
#
loop_
_entity_poly.entity_id
_entity_poly.type
_entity_poly.pdbx_seq_one_letter_code
_entity_poly.pdbx_strand_id
1 'polypeptide(L)'
;MAPKLVLIRHAQAQHNATNDWSIRDPPLTELGEQQCRELHEHLKQTKIGNEIDLIVVSAQRRTLQTATIGLDWLIKKGTKGKTSVNTKTTRQSLTTVVVIPSANWQENADKPCDTGTPIKDISKEFPQYDFSTVDPSFPDKTTNLSQNPYAFTEKAIVARGQTCLKELYSRPEKVIAVVSHSGFLRTAVCNRMFFNADYRVFDFDEEAMKERPGSFVLKETEETEKSGGGMGRSDVGVFGIVPGDFPPEVEEEAAKKVARVDDEATKQKPST
;
A
#
# COMPACT_ATOMS: atom_id res chain seq x y z
N MET A 1 1.52 10.63 -20.38
CA MET A 1 2.23 9.38 -20.02
C MET A 1 1.66 8.94 -18.69
N ALA A 2 1.47 7.63 -18.51
CA ALA A 2 1.04 7.09 -17.23
C ALA A 2 2.07 7.38 -16.12
N PRO A 3 1.66 7.52 -14.86
CA PRO A 3 2.59 7.73 -13.76
C PRO A 3 3.49 6.52 -13.55
N LYS A 4 4.72 6.81 -13.10
CA LYS A 4 5.57 5.80 -12.46
C LYS A 4 5.09 5.59 -11.03
N LEU A 5 5.08 4.34 -10.57
CA LEU A 5 4.58 3.97 -9.26
C LEU A 5 5.72 3.57 -8.32
N VAL A 6 5.73 4.11 -7.11
CA VAL A 6 6.60 3.67 -6.01
C VAL A 6 5.72 2.94 -5.00
N LEU A 7 5.67 1.62 -5.07
CA LEU A 7 4.86 0.81 -4.18
C LEU A 7 5.68 0.48 -2.92
N ILE A 8 5.13 0.75 -1.75
CA ILE A 8 5.80 0.67 -0.45
C ILE A 8 4.97 -0.23 0.48
N ARG A 9 5.58 -1.23 1.11
CA ARG A 9 4.92 -1.98 2.19
C ARG A 9 5.08 -1.22 3.51
N HIS A 10 4.04 -1.23 4.35
CA HIS A 10 4.16 -0.75 5.73
C HIS A 10 5.34 -1.40 6.50
N ALA A 11 5.88 -0.67 7.47
CA ALA A 11 6.90 -1.18 8.38
C ALA A 11 6.34 -2.21 9.37
N GLN A 12 7.19 -2.82 10.19
CA GLN A 12 6.76 -3.83 11.16
C GLN A 12 5.66 -3.29 12.09
N ALA A 13 4.54 -3.99 12.18
CA ALA A 13 3.47 -3.73 13.13
C ALA A 13 3.40 -4.81 14.21
N GLN A 14 2.69 -4.55 15.31
CA GLN A 14 2.62 -5.45 16.47
C GLN A 14 2.30 -6.90 16.09
N HIS A 15 1.28 -7.12 15.24
CA HIS A 15 0.92 -8.46 14.76
C HIS A 15 2.06 -9.20 14.05
N ASN A 16 2.93 -8.49 13.30
CA ASN A 16 4.09 -9.10 12.64
C ASN A 16 5.16 -9.52 13.64
N ALA A 17 5.32 -8.77 14.73
CA ALA A 17 6.34 -9.02 15.74
C ALA A 17 5.94 -10.16 16.70
N THR A 18 4.64 -10.26 17.03
CA THR A 18 4.13 -11.21 18.03
C THR A 18 3.46 -12.44 17.41
N ASN A 19 3.22 -12.44 16.10
CA ASN A 19 2.34 -13.40 15.42
C ASN A 19 0.91 -13.43 16.00
N ASP A 20 0.46 -12.33 16.60
CA ASP A 20 -0.90 -12.18 17.11
C ASP A 20 -1.79 -11.46 16.07
N TRP A 21 -2.51 -12.27 15.30
CA TRP A 21 -3.43 -11.81 14.25
C TRP A 21 -4.77 -11.26 14.80
N SER A 22 -4.99 -11.35 16.11
CA SER A 22 -6.21 -10.87 16.78
C SER A 22 -6.16 -9.37 17.11
N ILE A 23 -4.97 -8.77 17.11
CA ILE A 23 -4.79 -7.33 17.36
C ILE A 23 -5.43 -6.56 16.22
N ARG A 24 -6.50 -5.82 16.50
CA ARG A 24 -7.21 -5.04 15.48
C ARG A 24 -6.40 -3.83 15.02
N ASP A 25 -6.29 -3.66 13.70
CA ASP A 25 -5.59 -2.52 13.03
C ASP A 25 -4.28 -2.11 13.76
N PRO A 26 -3.34 -3.05 13.93
CA PRO A 26 -2.23 -2.92 14.86
C PRO A 26 -1.32 -1.74 14.50
N PRO A 27 -0.82 -0.96 15.49
CA PRO A 27 0.17 0.06 15.24
C PRO A 27 1.54 -0.54 14.89
N LEU A 28 2.43 0.31 14.38
CA LEU A 28 3.85 0.02 14.25
C LEU A 28 4.47 -0.29 15.62
N THR A 29 5.51 -1.14 15.61
CA THR A 29 6.41 -1.32 16.76
C THR A 29 7.48 -0.24 16.76
N GLU A 30 8.28 -0.14 17.83
CA GLU A 30 9.47 0.73 17.85
C GLU A 30 10.46 0.40 16.71
N LEU A 31 10.64 -0.90 16.41
CA LEU A 31 11.42 -1.35 15.26
C LEU A 31 10.76 -0.94 13.93
N GLY A 32 9.44 -1.02 13.83
CA GLY A 32 8.70 -0.51 12.66
C GLY A 32 8.91 0.99 12.45
N GLU A 33 8.92 1.79 13.50
CA GLU A 33 9.26 3.21 13.38
C GLU A 33 10.72 3.44 12.95
N GLN A 34 11.65 2.63 13.45
CA GLN A 34 13.05 2.68 12.99
C GLN A 34 13.16 2.34 11.50
N GLN A 35 12.48 1.29 11.04
CA GLN A 35 12.42 0.92 9.63
C GLN A 35 11.85 2.07 8.77
N CYS A 36 10.84 2.81 9.27
CA CYS A 36 10.33 4.00 8.59
C CYS A 36 11.40 5.11 8.49
N ARG A 37 12.18 5.34 9.55
CA ARG A 37 13.28 6.34 9.55
C ARG A 37 14.40 5.96 8.58
N GLU A 38 14.71 4.66 8.45
CA GLU A 38 15.66 4.16 7.46
C GLU A 38 15.15 4.35 6.03
N LEU A 39 13.88 3.99 5.77
CA LEU A 39 13.23 4.24 4.48
C LEU A 39 13.24 5.72 4.12
N HIS A 40 12.97 6.59 5.09
CA HIS A 40 13.01 8.04 4.93
C HIS A 40 14.39 8.54 4.49
N GLU A 41 15.46 8.18 5.22
CA GLU A 41 16.81 8.62 4.87
C GLU A 41 17.26 8.08 3.52
N HIS A 42 16.89 6.84 3.19
CA HIS A 42 17.20 6.24 1.90
C HIS A 42 16.49 6.95 0.74
N LEU A 43 15.16 7.05 0.76
CA LEU A 43 14.39 7.66 -0.34
C LEU A 43 14.75 9.13 -0.58
N LYS A 44 15.12 9.88 0.47
CA LYS A 44 15.63 11.26 0.32
C LYS A 44 16.91 11.35 -0.49
N GLN A 45 17.72 10.29 -0.52
CA GLN A 45 18.96 10.24 -1.29
C GLN A 45 18.76 9.74 -2.72
N THR A 46 17.60 9.14 -3.03
CA THR A 46 17.31 8.64 -4.37
C THR A 46 16.67 9.71 -5.25
N LYS A 47 16.89 9.62 -6.56
CA LYS A 47 16.20 10.47 -7.53
C LYS A 47 14.68 10.25 -7.47
N ILE A 48 14.25 8.98 -7.47
CA ILE A 48 12.83 8.62 -7.50
C ILE A 48 12.07 9.13 -6.28
N GLY A 49 12.66 9.06 -5.07
CA GLY A 49 12.03 9.56 -3.85
C GLY A 49 11.82 11.08 -3.83
N ASN A 50 12.64 11.83 -4.57
CA ASN A 50 12.51 13.28 -4.70
C ASN A 50 11.63 13.73 -5.89
N GLU A 51 11.21 12.80 -6.74
CA GLU A 51 10.28 13.05 -7.86
C GLU A 51 8.81 12.76 -7.50
N ILE A 52 8.55 12.14 -6.34
CA ILE A 52 7.20 11.85 -5.83
C ILE A 52 6.39 13.16 -5.71
N ASP A 53 5.24 13.21 -6.40
CA ASP A 53 4.32 14.35 -6.43
C ASP A 53 2.90 14.02 -5.91
N LEU A 54 2.61 12.75 -5.58
CA LEU A 54 1.43 12.31 -4.84
C LEU A 54 1.75 11.10 -3.95
N ILE A 55 1.12 11.04 -2.78
CA ILE A 55 1.11 9.85 -1.92
C ILE A 55 -0.33 9.35 -1.80
N VAL A 56 -0.56 8.09 -2.16
CA VAL A 56 -1.77 7.34 -1.82
C VAL A 56 -1.43 6.38 -0.69
N VAL A 57 -2.28 6.29 0.32
CA VAL A 57 -1.99 5.47 1.50
C VAL A 57 -3.23 4.68 1.90
N SER A 58 -3.07 3.41 2.28
CA SER A 58 -4.20 2.68 2.86
C SER A 58 -4.68 3.38 4.13
N ALA A 59 -5.99 3.43 4.33
CA ALA A 59 -6.58 4.05 5.52
C ALA A 59 -6.34 3.29 6.84
N GLN A 60 -5.52 2.23 6.84
CA GLN A 60 -5.13 1.48 8.05
C GLN A 60 -3.99 2.16 8.83
N ARG A 61 -3.98 1.99 10.15
CA ARG A 61 -3.08 2.71 11.07
C ARG A 61 -1.60 2.54 10.72
N ARG A 62 -1.14 1.30 10.53
CA ARG A 62 0.27 1.01 10.21
C ARG A 62 0.76 1.63 8.90
N THR A 63 -0.10 1.72 7.88
CA THR A 63 0.25 2.39 6.62
C THR A 63 0.27 3.90 6.78
N LEU A 64 -0.67 4.47 7.54
CA LEU A 64 -0.69 5.91 7.87
C LEU A 64 0.52 6.33 8.70
N GLN A 65 0.93 5.53 9.69
CA GLN A 65 2.17 5.75 10.45
C GLN A 65 3.41 5.63 9.55
N THR A 66 3.47 4.62 8.68
CA THR A 66 4.58 4.45 7.73
C THR A 66 4.70 5.66 6.81
N ALA A 67 3.60 6.18 6.26
CA ALA A 67 3.63 7.39 5.45
C ALA A 67 4.03 8.64 6.27
N THR A 68 3.47 8.79 7.47
CA THR A 68 3.72 9.95 8.35
C THR A 68 5.18 10.06 8.78
N ILE A 69 5.85 8.94 9.04
CA ILE A 69 7.24 8.89 9.49
C ILE A 69 8.17 8.78 8.28
N GLY A 70 7.88 7.84 7.39
CA GLY A 70 8.76 7.41 6.32
C GLY A 70 8.77 8.31 5.10
N LEU A 71 7.83 9.26 4.95
CA LEU A 71 7.71 10.18 3.81
C LEU A 71 7.53 11.65 4.24
N ASP A 72 7.85 11.97 5.50
CA ASP A 72 7.45 13.24 6.12
C ASP A 72 8.03 14.49 5.44
N TRP A 73 9.21 14.42 4.82
CA TRP A 73 9.85 15.53 4.10
C TRP A 73 9.06 15.94 2.84
N LEU A 74 8.26 15.03 2.28
CA LEU A 74 7.37 15.33 1.15
C LEU A 74 6.11 16.04 1.64
N ILE A 75 5.60 15.63 2.82
CA ILE A 75 4.37 16.14 3.45
C ILE A 75 4.61 17.53 4.09
N LYS A 76 5.74 17.72 4.77
CA LYS A 76 6.07 18.94 5.52
C LYS A 76 6.68 20.06 4.67
N LYS A 77 6.87 19.85 3.35
CA LYS A 77 7.52 20.81 2.44
C LYS A 77 6.80 22.16 2.28
N GLY A 78 5.67 22.39 2.95
CA GLY A 78 4.90 23.64 2.99
C GLY A 78 5.17 24.55 4.19
N THR A 79 6.01 24.17 5.15
CA THR A 79 6.30 25.01 6.34
C THR A 79 7.78 25.32 6.48
N LYS A 80 8.35 26.08 5.55
CA LYS A 80 9.55 26.89 5.82
C LYS A 80 9.35 28.32 5.33
N GLY A 81 8.90 29.15 6.28
CA GLY A 81 9.51 30.44 6.59
C GLY A 81 9.61 31.48 5.48
N LYS A 82 8.93 32.61 5.71
CA LYS A 82 9.36 33.93 5.27
C LYS A 82 10.88 34.09 5.48
N THR A 83 11.68 33.87 4.43
CA THR A 83 13.08 34.30 4.41
C THR A 83 13.28 35.11 3.15
N SER A 84 13.76 36.33 3.37
CA SER A 84 13.99 37.36 2.37
C SER A 84 14.67 36.84 1.11
N VAL A 85 14.17 37.33 -0.02
CA VAL A 85 14.73 37.21 -1.36
C VAL A 85 16.19 37.68 -1.36
N ASN A 86 17.13 36.80 -1.74
CA ASN A 86 18.13 37.07 -2.77
C ASN A 86 18.99 35.83 -3.04
N THR A 87 18.85 35.22 -4.22
CA THR A 87 19.95 34.70 -5.06
C THR A 87 19.39 33.95 -6.27
N LYS A 88 20.02 34.15 -7.42
CA LYS A 88 19.70 33.54 -8.71
C LYS A 88 20.12 32.07 -8.75
N THR A 89 19.35 31.19 -8.12
CA THR A 89 19.45 29.74 -8.32
C THR A 89 18.07 29.15 -8.56
N THR A 90 18.05 28.13 -9.41
CA THR A 90 16.90 27.47 -10.03
C THR A 90 15.73 27.26 -9.05
N ARG A 91 14.54 27.75 -9.40
CA ARG A 91 13.29 27.57 -8.66
C ARG A 91 12.90 26.08 -8.60
N GLN A 92 13.43 25.33 -7.63
CA GLN A 92 12.83 24.05 -7.26
C GLN A 92 11.53 24.37 -6.50
N SER A 93 10.38 24.19 -7.17
CA SER A 93 9.06 24.45 -6.59
C SER A 93 8.91 23.70 -5.26
N LEU A 94 8.75 24.45 -4.17
CA LEU A 94 8.47 23.99 -2.82
C LEU A 94 7.01 23.52 -2.70
N THR A 95 6.65 22.44 -3.40
CA THR A 95 5.28 21.92 -3.38
C THR A 95 5.16 20.85 -2.29
N THR A 96 4.27 21.07 -1.32
CA THR A 96 3.80 20.01 -0.41
C THR A 96 3.15 18.90 -1.22
N VAL A 97 3.54 17.65 -0.99
CA VAL A 97 2.90 16.49 -1.60
C VAL A 97 1.58 16.19 -0.88
N VAL A 98 0.51 16.02 -1.65
CA VAL A 98 -0.80 15.63 -1.13
C VAL A 98 -0.78 14.16 -0.72
N VAL A 99 -1.40 13.85 0.41
CA VAL A 99 -1.61 12.47 0.88
C VAL A 99 -3.09 12.14 0.80
N ILE A 100 -3.44 11.06 0.10
CA ILE A 100 -4.82 10.59 -0.07
C ILE A 100 -4.98 9.23 0.64
N PRO A 101 -5.60 9.19 1.83
CA PRO A 101 -6.08 7.95 2.43
C PRO A 101 -7.11 7.27 1.51
N SER A 102 -7.04 5.95 1.38
CA SER A 102 -7.97 5.18 0.55
C SER A 102 -8.24 3.79 1.12
N ALA A 103 -9.51 3.39 1.07
CA ALA A 103 -9.96 2.06 1.48
C ALA A 103 -9.50 0.96 0.49
N ASN A 104 -9.31 1.29 -0.78
CA ASN A 104 -8.95 0.32 -1.82
C ASN A 104 -7.58 -0.33 -1.61
N TRP A 105 -6.68 0.37 -0.92
CA TRP A 105 -5.29 -0.07 -0.68
C TRP A 105 -5.11 -0.88 0.60
N GLN A 106 -6.20 -1.24 1.28
CA GLN A 106 -6.14 -2.02 2.52
C GLN A 106 -5.68 -3.47 2.28
N GLU A 107 -5.22 -4.16 3.34
CA GLU A 107 -4.76 -5.56 3.23
C GLU A 107 -5.90 -6.50 2.78
N ASN A 108 -5.55 -7.69 2.29
CA ASN A 108 -6.48 -8.60 1.63
C ASN A 108 -7.42 -9.36 2.60
N ALA A 109 -6.94 -9.85 3.75
CA ALA A 109 -7.72 -10.72 4.63
C ALA A 109 -8.75 -9.99 5.51
N ASP A 110 -9.74 -10.71 6.02
CA ASP A 110 -10.78 -10.23 6.94
C ASP A 110 -10.46 -10.50 8.43
N LYS A 111 -9.21 -10.88 8.73
CA LYS A 111 -8.71 -11.02 10.10
C LYS A 111 -8.74 -9.68 10.85
N PRO A 112 -8.80 -9.68 12.19
CA PRO A 112 -8.76 -8.44 12.97
C PRO A 112 -7.58 -7.53 12.62
N CYS A 113 -6.36 -8.09 12.47
CA CYS A 113 -5.18 -7.32 12.10
C CYS A 113 -5.28 -6.65 10.73
N ASP A 114 -6.05 -7.21 9.80
CA ASP A 114 -6.21 -6.69 8.46
C ASP A 114 -7.50 -5.89 8.29
N THR A 115 -8.27 -5.73 9.37
CA THR A 115 -9.48 -4.93 9.41
C THR A 115 -9.20 -3.59 10.09
N GLY A 116 -9.36 -2.49 9.36
CA GLY A 116 -9.05 -1.14 9.85
C GLY A 116 -9.91 -0.64 11.03
N THR A 117 -9.53 0.52 11.55
CA THR A 117 -10.35 1.32 12.47
C THR A 117 -11.37 2.17 11.71
N PRO A 118 -12.63 2.31 12.18
CA PRO A 118 -13.62 3.16 11.53
C PRO A 118 -13.15 4.60 11.28
N ILE A 119 -13.58 5.20 10.17
CA ILE A 119 -13.16 6.55 9.72
C ILE A 119 -13.31 7.60 10.83
N LYS A 120 -14.43 7.56 11.56
CA LYS A 120 -14.73 8.49 12.67
C LYS A 120 -13.70 8.48 13.81
N ASP A 121 -12.92 7.41 13.93
CA ASP A 121 -11.95 7.23 15.01
C ASP A 121 -10.52 7.40 14.47
N ILE A 122 -10.18 6.77 13.33
CA ILE A 122 -8.84 6.90 12.74
C ILE A 122 -8.53 8.34 12.28
N SER A 123 -9.53 9.12 11.86
CA SER A 123 -9.35 10.54 11.52
C SER A 123 -8.96 11.42 12.71
N LYS A 124 -9.31 11.01 13.94
CA LYS A 124 -8.87 11.72 15.17
C LYS A 124 -7.41 11.45 15.48
N GLU A 125 -6.91 10.26 15.12
CA GLU A 125 -5.49 9.88 15.30
C GLU A 125 -4.58 10.51 14.23
N PHE A 126 -5.11 10.74 13.03
CA PHE A 126 -4.39 11.33 11.90
C PHE A 126 -5.08 12.59 11.36
N PRO A 127 -5.25 13.65 12.18
CA PRO A 127 -5.99 14.85 11.77
C PRO A 127 -5.31 15.65 10.65
N GLN A 128 -4.05 15.33 10.32
CA GLN A 128 -3.32 15.90 9.20
C GLN A 128 -3.77 15.38 7.83
N TYR A 129 -4.55 14.30 7.77
CA TYR A 129 -5.02 13.70 6.53
C TYR A 129 -6.53 13.91 6.35
N ASP A 130 -6.93 14.14 5.10
CA ASP A 130 -8.33 14.24 4.72
C ASP A 130 -8.91 12.86 4.41
N PHE A 131 -9.87 12.40 5.23
CA PHE A 131 -10.56 11.13 5.04
C PHE A 131 -11.92 11.29 4.33
N SER A 132 -12.28 12.49 3.88
CA SER A 132 -13.61 12.78 3.30
C SER A 132 -13.93 11.96 2.05
N THR A 133 -12.91 11.50 1.33
CA THR A 133 -13.04 10.67 0.11
C THR A 133 -12.87 9.17 0.37
N VAL A 134 -12.61 8.75 1.61
CA VAL A 134 -12.51 7.33 1.95
C VAL A 134 -13.91 6.72 1.88
N ASP A 135 -14.03 5.57 1.22
CA ASP A 135 -15.28 4.82 1.12
C ASP A 135 -15.92 4.62 2.51
N PRO A 136 -17.14 5.13 2.75
CA PRO A 136 -17.80 5.04 4.05
C PRO A 136 -18.05 3.61 4.56
N SER A 137 -18.02 2.61 3.67
CA SER A 137 -18.13 1.20 4.07
C SER A 137 -16.85 0.67 4.72
N PHE A 138 -15.72 1.36 4.61
CA PHE A 138 -14.51 1.04 5.36
C PHE A 138 -14.78 1.06 6.88
N PRO A 139 -14.35 0.04 7.64
CA PRO A 139 -13.41 -1.03 7.28
C PRO A 139 -14.10 -2.39 7.03
N ASP A 140 -15.38 -2.42 6.67
CA ASP A 140 -16.13 -3.66 6.53
C ASP A 140 -15.67 -4.50 5.33
N LYS A 141 -15.52 -5.80 5.56
CA LYS A 141 -15.11 -6.80 4.57
C LYS A 141 -16.05 -8.00 4.49
N THR A 142 -17.03 -8.09 5.38
CA THR A 142 -17.80 -9.33 5.59
C THR A 142 -19.27 -9.19 5.23
N THR A 143 -19.82 -7.98 5.18
CA THR A 143 -21.20 -7.77 4.72
C THR A 143 -21.28 -8.00 3.22
N ASN A 144 -22.29 -8.77 2.77
CA ASN A 144 -22.63 -8.96 1.35
C ASN A 144 -21.43 -9.36 0.47
N LEU A 145 -20.78 -10.48 0.82
CA LEU A 145 -19.51 -10.94 0.25
C LEU A 145 -19.46 -10.94 -1.29
N SER A 146 -20.56 -11.27 -1.97
CA SER A 146 -20.60 -11.32 -3.44
C SER A 146 -20.56 -9.94 -4.12
N GLN A 147 -20.88 -8.87 -3.38
CA GLN A 147 -20.87 -7.48 -3.88
C GLN A 147 -19.85 -6.59 -3.16
N ASN A 148 -19.28 -7.03 -2.04
CA ASN A 148 -18.35 -6.25 -1.26
C ASN A 148 -16.97 -6.21 -1.94
N PRO A 149 -16.49 -5.04 -2.39
CA PRO A 149 -15.18 -4.92 -3.04
C PRO A 149 -14.02 -5.22 -2.07
N TYR A 150 -14.29 -5.27 -0.77
CA TYR A 150 -13.33 -5.56 0.27
C TYR A 150 -13.36 -7.00 0.80
N ALA A 151 -14.25 -7.85 0.27
CA ALA A 151 -14.33 -9.26 0.66
C ALA A 151 -13.01 -9.99 0.43
N PHE A 152 -12.66 -10.88 1.37
CA PHE A 152 -11.47 -11.74 1.24
C PHE A 152 -11.75 -12.92 0.32
N THR A 153 -11.89 -12.63 -0.97
CA THR A 153 -12.03 -13.60 -2.05
C THR A 153 -11.07 -13.25 -3.17
N GLU A 154 -10.59 -14.25 -3.92
CA GLU A 154 -9.69 -14.00 -5.06
C GLU A 154 -10.31 -13.01 -6.04
N LYS A 155 -11.57 -13.22 -6.42
CA LYS A 155 -12.33 -12.37 -7.33
C LYS A 155 -12.37 -10.91 -6.87
N ALA A 156 -12.77 -10.65 -5.63
CA ALA A 156 -12.88 -9.27 -5.12
C ALA A 156 -11.50 -8.60 -5.01
N ILE A 157 -10.48 -9.33 -4.54
CA ILE A 157 -9.14 -8.81 -4.34
C ILE A 157 -8.44 -8.48 -5.66
N VAL A 158 -8.50 -9.38 -6.65
CA VAL A 158 -7.94 -9.12 -7.99
C VAL A 158 -8.68 -7.98 -8.69
N ALA A 159 -10.01 -7.94 -8.61
CA ALA A 159 -10.80 -6.85 -9.17
C ALA A 159 -10.46 -5.50 -8.50
N ARG A 160 -10.28 -5.48 -7.18
CA ARG A 160 -9.85 -4.27 -6.43
C ARG A 160 -8.47 -3.81 -6.86
N GLY A 161 -7.52 -4.72 -7.07
CA GLY A 161 -6.20 -4.40 -7.61
C GLY A 161 -6.28 -3.71 -8.98
N GLN A 162 -7.11 -4.21 -9.89
CA GLN A 162 -7.33 -3.60 -11.20
C GLN A 162 -8.02 -2.22 -11.11
N THR A 163 -8.98 -2.05 -10.20
CA THR A 163 -9.58 -0.73 -9.92
C THR A 163 -8.52 0.27 -9.43
N CYS A 164 -7.69 -0.11 -8.47
CA CYS A 164 -6.57 0.71 -8.00
C CYS A 164 -5.63 1.13 -9.15
N LEU A 165 -5.22 0.19 -10.00
CA LEU A 165 -4.31 0.47 -11.11
C LEU A 165 -4.96 1.38 -12.16
N LYS A 166 -6.25 1.18 -12.46
CA LYS A 166 -7.01 2.04 -13.36
C LYS A 166 -7.10 3.48 -12.86
N GLU A 167 -7.38 3.64 -11.57
CA GLU A 167 -7.43 4.95 -10.91
C GLU A 167 -6.09 5.65 -11.03
N LEU A 168 -4.99 4.96 -10.68
CA LEU A 168 -3.63 5.51 -10.78
C LEU A 168 -3.22 5.81 -12.23
N TYR A 169 -3.53 4.95 -13.19
CA TYR A 169 -3.17 5.16 -14.60
C TYR A 169 -3.72 6.47 -15.16
N SER A 170 -4.90 6.87 -14.69
CA SER A 170 -5.62 8.06 -15.16
C SER A 170 -5.18 9.36 -14.45
N ARG A 171 -4.24 9.27 -13.51
CA ARG A 171 -3.78 10.41 -12.72
C ARG A 171 -2.81 11.30 -13.50
N PRO A 172 -2.83 12.64 -13.28
CA PRO A 172 -1.94 13.58 -13.95
C PRO A 172 -0.52 13.63 -13.35
N GLU A 173 -0.33 13.08 -12.15
CA GLU A 173 0.98 13.05 -11.48
C GLU A 173 2.01 12.21 -12.23
N LYS A 174 3.29 12.54 -12.05
CA LYS A 174 4.38 11.82 -12.72
C LYS A 174 4.86 10.63 -11.91
N VAL A 175 4.94 10.77 -10.59
CA VAL A 175 5.44 9.73 -9.68
C VAL A 175 4.53 9.65 -8.46
N ILE A 176 3.81 8.54 -8.36
CA ILE A 176 2.88 8.30 -7.27
C ILE A 176 3.50 7.27 -6.32
N ALA A 177 3.67 7.66 -5.06
CA ALA A 177 3.99 6.71 -4.00
C ALA A 177 2.69 6.09 -3.45
N VAL A 178 2.70 4.79 -3.23
CA VAL A 178 1.58 4.06 -2.64
C VAL A 178 2.07 3.30 -1.42
N VAL A 179 1.55 3.62 -0.23
CA VAL A 179 1.88 2.90 1.01
C VAL A 179 0.75 1.91 1.34
N SER A 180 1.06 0.61 1.24
CA SER A 180 0.10 -0.50 1.27
C SER A 180 0.66 -1.71 2.03
N HIS A 181 0.13 -2.91 1.77
CA HIS A 181 0.38 -4.14 2.51
C HIS A 181 0.87 -5.26 1.58
N SER A 182 1.67 -6.19 2.11
CA SER A 182 2.35 -7.18 1.26
C SER A 182 1.41 -8.17 0.60
N GLY A 183 0.34 -8.60 1.29
CA GLY A 183 -0.60 -9.56 0.75
C GLY A 183 -1.28 -8.99 -0.49
N PHE A 184 -1.88 -7.81 -0.34
CA PHE A 184 -2.57 -7.10 -1.42
C PHE A 184 -1.64 -6.71 -2.57
N LEU A 185 -0.45 -6.16 -2.28
CA LEU A 185 0.52 -5.82 -3.33
C LEU A 185 0.93 -7.04 -4.15
N ARG A 186 1.18 -8.19 -3.49
CA ARG A 186 1.53 -9.43 -4.19
C ARG A 186 0.35 -9.99 -4.98
N THR A 187 -0.79 -10.22 -4.34
CA THR A 187 -1.86 -11.02 -4.97
C THR A 187 -2.73 -10.22 -5.93
N ALA A 188 -2.76 -8.90 -5.85
CA ALA A 188 -3.67 -8.06 -6.64
C ALA A 188 -3.00 -7.01 -7.53
N VAL A 189 -1.80 -6.53 -7.17
CA VAL A 189 -1.24 -5.31 -7.79
C VAL A 189 -0.03 -5.60 -8.68
N CYS A 190 1.01 -6.27 -8.16
CA CYS A 190 2.28 -6.39 -8.89
C CYS A 190 2.97 -7.75 -8.82
N ASN A 191 2.43 -8.73 -8.09
CA ASN A 191 3.02 -10.07 -7.97
C ASN A 191 4.49 -10.03 -7.50
N ARG A 192 4.82 -9.12 -6.57
CA ARG A 192 6.13 -9.05 -5.91
C ARG A 192 5.98 -9.22 -4.42
N MET A 193 6.98 -9.84 -3.80
CA MET A 193 7.13 -9.87 -2.34
C MET A 193 7.77 -8.58 -1.86
N PHE A 194 7.37 -8.14 -0.66
CA PHE A 194 7.91 -6.94 -0.01
C PHE A 194 8.35 -7.26 1.41
N PHE A 195 9.56 -6.85 1.78
CA PHE A 195 9.97 -6.75 3.17
C PHE A 195 9.33 -5.51 3.84
N ASN A 196 9.27 -5.47 5.17
CA ASN A 196 8.74 -4.32 5.90
C ASN A 196 9.52 -3.05 5.56
N ALA A 197 8.80 -1.96 5.25
CA ALA A 197 9.38 -0.68 4.84
C ALA A 197 10.33 -0.75 3.63
N ASP A 198 10.14 -1.73 2.74
CA ASP A 198 10.78 -1.75 1.43
C ASP A 198 9.85 -1.20 0.36
N TYR A 199 10.43 -0.77 -0.75
CA TYR A 199 9.70 -0.23 -1.89
C TYR A 199 10.16 -0.85 -3.20
N ARG A 200 9.31 -0.81 -4.21
CA ARG A 200 9.62 -1.21 -5.59
C ARG A 200 9.06 -0.18 -6.55
N VAL A 201 9.72 -0.01 -7.69
CA VAL A 201 9.36 1.01 -8.68
C VAL A 201 8.81 0.33 -9.92
N PHE A 202 7.69 0.83 -10.45
CA PHE A 202 7.00 0.25 -11.59
C PHE A 202 6.62 1.29 -12.64
N ASP A 203 6.67 0.89 -13.89
CA ASP A 203 5.99 1.55 -14.99
C ASP A 203 4.76 0.72 -15.40
N PHE A 204 3.79 1.33 -16.08
CA PHE A 204 2.73 0.57 -16.74
C PHE A 204 3.27 -0.07 -18.02
N ASP A 205 3.04 -1.37 -18.17
CA ASP A 205 3.52 -2.14 -19.32
C ASP A 205 2.54 -2.01 -20.50
N GLU A 206 2.72 -0.97 -21.31
CA GLU A 206 1.82 -0.69 -22.44
C GLU A 206 1.78 -1.80 -23.48
N GLU A 207 2.85 -2.58 -23.65
CA GLU A 207 2.84 -3.72 -24.58
C GLU A 207 2.04 -4.89 -23.99
N ALA A 208 2.27 -5.25 -22.73
CA ALA A 208 1.48 -6.30 -22.08
C ALA A 208 -0.02 -5.94 -21.97
N MET A 209 -0.35 -4.65 -21.81
CA MET A 209 -1.74 -4.19 -21.80
C MET A 209 -2.43 -4.28 -23.18
N LYS A 210 -1.68 -4.17 -24.30
CA LYS A 210 -2.23 -4.44 -25.64
C LYS A 210 -2.61 -5.91 -25.82
N GLU A 211 -1.83 -6.81 -25.24
CA GLU A 211 -2.07 -8.26 -25.28
C GLU A 211 -3.19 -8.70 -24.32
N ARG A 212 -3.52 -7.88 -23.32
CA ARG A 212 -4.54 -8.16 -22.29
C ARG A 212 -5.57 -7.03 -22.19
N PRO A 213 -6.43 -6.85 -23.20
CA PRO A 213 -7.39 -5.76 -23.23
C PRO A 213 -8.23 -5.68 -21.94
N GLY A 214 -8.30 -4.48 -21.36
CA GLY A 214 -9.05 -4.22 -20.13
C GLY A 214 -8.30 -4.50 -18.83
N SER A 215 -7.07 -5.02 -18.88
CA SER A 215 -6.20 -5.20 -17.71
C SER A 215 -5.09 -4.15 -17.67
N PHE A 216 -4.78 -3.65 -16.48
CA PHE A 216 -3.60 -2.85 -16.19
C PHE A 216 -2.47 -3.77 -15.70
N VAL A 217 -1.32 -3.66 -16.35
CA VAL A 217 -0.15 -4.49 -16.06
C VAL A 217 1.01 -3.59 -15.67
N LEU A 218 1.71 -3.97 -14.60
CA LEU A 218 2.90 -3.26 -14.14
C LEU A 218 4.17 -4.02 -14.54
N LYS A 219 5.19 -3.26 -14.92
CA LYS A 219 6.56 -3.73 -15.13
C LYS A 219 7.47 -3.09 -14.10
N GLU A 220 8.10 -3.92 -13.27
CA GLU A 220 9.09 -3.45 -12.30
C GLU A 220 10.31 -2.88 -13.03
N THR A 221 10.92 -1.83 -12.49
CA THR A 221 12.19 -1.34 -13.03
C THR A 221 13.31 -2.34 -12.77
N GLU A 222 14.27 -2.40 -13.70
CA GLU A 222 15.41 -3.31 -13.61
C GLU A 222 16.21 -3.12 -12.31
N GLU A 223 16.29 -1.88 -11.80
CA GLU A 223 16.99 -1.55 -10.56
C GLU A 223 16.39 -2.28 -9.36
N THR A 224 15.08 -2.10 -9.08
CA THR A 224 14.46 -2.72 -7.90
C THR A 224 14.18 -4.20 -8.10
N GLU A 225 14.01 -4.66 -9.35
CA GLU A 225 13.89 -6.08 -9.65
C GLU A 225 15.16 -6.84 -9.28
N LYS A 226 16.33 -6.33 -9.71
CA LYS A 226 17.63 -6.97 -9.45
C LYS A 226 18.03 -6.97 -7.98
N SER A 227 17.75 -5.90 -7.25
CA SER A 227 18.13 -5.77 -5.84
C SER A 227 17.13 -6.41 -4.87
N GLY A 228 15.93 -6.77 -5.33
CA GLY A 228 14.87 -7.22 -4.43
C GLY A 228 14.29 -6.06 -3.63
N GLY A 229 13.84 -5.02 -4.33
CA GLY A 229 13.35 -3.77 -3.72
C GLY A 229 14.43 -2.69 -3.63
N GLY A 230 14.03 -1.44 -3.51
CA GLY A 230 14.93 -0.29 -3.42
C GLY A 230 15.71 -0.23 -2.12
N MET A 231 15.21 -0.83 -1.04
CA MET A 231 16.01 -1.07 0.18
C MET A 231 16.85 -2.35 0.08
N GLY A 232 16.61 -3.19 -0.94
CA GLY A 232 17.31 -4.46 -1.16
C GLY A 232 17.00 -5.55 -0.13
N ARG A 233 15.80 -5.54 0.46
CA ARG A 233 15.42 -6.44 1.58
C ARG A 233 14.40 -7.51 1.18
N SER A 234 13.72 -7.31 0.06
CA SER A 234 12.65 -8.16 -0.44
C SER A 234 13.17 -9.28 -1.33
N ASP A 235 12.40 -10.36 -1.47
CA ASP A 235 12.81 -11.48 -2.31
C ASP A 235 12.73 -11.11 -3.81
N VAL A 236 13.73 -11.50 -4.58
CA VAL A 236 13.75 -11.31 -6.04
C VAL A 236 12.83 -12.33 -6.71
N GLY A 237 11.98 -11.88 -7.63
CA GLY A 237 11.15 -12.77 -8.45
C GLY A 237 9.71 -12.32 -8.59
N VAL A 238 8.94 -13.10 -9.36
CA VAL A 238 7.51 -12.93 -9.57
C VAL A 238 6.74 -13.99 -8.79
N PHE A 239 5.81 -13.54 -7.96
CA PHE A 239 5.06 -14.38 -7.02
C PHE A 239 3.57 -14.18 -7.29
N GLY A 240 3.03 -15.00 -8.19
CA GLY A 240 1.60 -15.04 -8.49
C GLY A 240 0.77 -15.58 -7.33
N ILE A 241 -0.53 -15.67 -7.54
CA ILE A 241 -1.46 -16.35 -6.62
C ILE A 241 -1.16 -17.85 -6.63
N VAL A 242 -1.15 -18.48 -5.47
CA VAL A 242 -0.94 -19.92 -5.28
C VAL A 242 -2.07 -20.54 -4.46
N PRO A 243 -2.31 -21.87 -4.57
CA PRO A 243 -3.31 -22.54 -3.75
C PRO A 243 -3.13 -22.25 -2.25
N GLY A 244 -4.21 -21.86 -1.58
CA GLY A 244 -4.24 -21.45 -0.18
C GLY A 244 -4.27 -19.93 0.03
N ASP A 245 -3.86 -19.10 -0.93
CA ASP A 245 -3.85 -17.64 -0.76
C ASP A 245 -5.23 -17.02 -0.45
N PHE A 246 -6.29 -17.71 -0.87
CA PHE A 246 -7.68 -17.33 -0.65
C PHE A 246 -8.48 -18.52 -0.16
N PRO A 247 -9.57 -18.29 0.62
CA PRO A 247 -10.49 -19.36 0.97
C PRO A 247 -11.09 -19.98 -0.30
N PRO A 248 -11.48 -21.27 -0.26
CA PRO A 248 -12.15 -21.92 -1.39
C PRO A 248 -13.41 -21.14 -1.76
N GLU A 249 -13.68 -21.03 -3.07
CA GLU A 249 -14.91 -20.40 -3.55
C GLU A 249 -16.12 -21.17 -3.03
N VAL A 250 -16.91 -20.54 -2.16
CA VAL A 250 -18.14 -21.14 -1.64
C VAL A 250 -19.27 -20.75 -2.58
N GLU A 251 -19.86 -21.71 -3.30
CA GLU A 251 -21.08 -21.49 -4.07
C GLU A 251 -22.21 -21.00 -3.13
N GLU A 252 -22.94 -19.96 -3.55
CA GLU A 252 -23.86 -19.15 -2.71
C GLU A 252 -24.93 -19.95 -1.94
N GLU A 253 -25.25 -21.20 -2.31
CA GLU A 253 -26.23 -22.02 -1.58
C GLU A 253 -25.70 -22.57 -0.24
N ALA A 254 -24.38 -22.68 -0.05
CA ALA A 254 -23.81 -23.25 1.17
C ALA A 254 -23.59 -22.23 2.31
N ALA A 255 -23.72 -20.93 2.03
CA ALA A 255 -23.39 -19.84 2.97
C ALA A 255 -24.31 -19.74 4.21
N LYS A 256 -25.37 -20.58 4.32
CA LYS A 256 -26.20 -20.66 5.54
C LYS A 256 -25.66 -21.59 6.61
N LYS A 257 -24.63 -22.39 6.35
CA LYS A 257 -24.04 -23.29 7.34
C LYS A 257 -22.58 -23.60 7.00
N VAL A 258 -21.61 -22.83 7.50
CA VAL A 258 -20.36 -23.40 8.06
C VAL A 258 -19.74 -22.36 8.99
N ALA A 259 -19.47 -22.81 10.21
CA ALA A 259 -18.72 -22.10 11.24
C ALA A 259 -17.21 -22.22 11.01
N ARG A 260 -16.47 -21.20 11.48
CA ARG A 260 -15.02 -21.15 11.78
C ARG A 260 -14.14 -22.21 11.11
N VAL A 261 -13.31 -21.76 10.17
CA VAL A 261 -12.15 -22.51 9.70
C VAL A 261 -10.91 -21.85 10.29
N ASP A 262 -10.19 -22.62 11.12
CA ASP A 262 -8.85 -22.30 11.61
C ASP A 262 -7.77 -22.79 10.62
N ASP A 263 -6.70 -22.01 10.62
CA ASP A 263 -5.30 -22.24 10.26
C ASP A 263 -4.78 -22.40 8.81
N GLU A 264 -3.72 -21.61 8.63
CA GLU A 264 -2.68 -21.59 7.59
C GLU A 264 -3.03 -21.23 6.14
N ALA A 265 -2.99 -19.91 5.85
CA ALA A 265 -2.33 -19.40 4.64
C ALA A 265 -2.07 -17.89 4.70
N THR A 266 -0.87 -17.50 5.15
CA THR A 266 -0.16 -16.29 4.68
C THR A 266 1.27 -16.39 5.22
N LYS A 267 2.18 -16.99 4.44
CA LYS A 267 3.62 -16.92 4.75
C LYS A 267 4.11 -15.52 4.39
N GLN A 268 3.88 -14.54 5.26
CA GLN A 268 4.63 -13.29 5.24
C GLN A 268 6.04 -13.57 5.75
N LYS A 269 7.07 -13.01 5.10
CA LYS A 269 8.45 -13.17 5.55
C LYS A 269 8.59 -12.58 6.97
N PRO A 270 9.14 -13.31 7.95
CA PRO A 270 9.36 -12.80 9.29
C PRO A 270 10.32 -11.61 9.26
N SER A 271 10.11 -10.67 10.19
CA SER A 271 10.83 -9.39 10.24
C SER A 271 12.26 -9.48 10.79
N THR A 272 12.94 -10.62 10.64
CA THR A 272 14.32 -10.86 11.12
C THR A 272 15.29 -11.02 9.97
#